data_AF-A0A1Q5R231-F1
#
_entry.id   AF-A0A1Q5R231-F1
#
_cell.length_a   1.000
_cell.length_b   1.000
_cell.length_c   1.000
_cell.angle_alpha   90.00
_cell.angle_beta   90.00
_cell.angle_gamma   90.00
#
_symmetry.space_group_name_H-M   'P 1'
#
loop_
_entity.id
_entity.type
_entity.pdbx_description
1 polymer ?
#
loop_
_entity_poly.entity_id
_entity_poly.type
_entity_poly.pdbx_seq_one_letter_code
_entity_poly.pdbx_strand_id
1 'polypeptide(L)'
;MKRRLYPAVLERGPRGAFGAWFPDFPDCVAGGKSQEEAIERAEQALAQAVDGWVEQGRALPEPTPIERIVPPKGSDVAAFFMVGVDPPDPSERVNVYLPKSLITRIDKRAAELGMSRSSFFGFASSLALEWPGGYPRGAPIAPRSKVHKTGALRAEKRPGKKPVR
;
A
#
# COMPACT_ATOMS: atom_id res chain seq x y z
N MET A 1 -0.41 1.77 3.39
CA MET A 1 -1.87 1.87 3.05
C MET A 1 -2.66 0.83 3.86
N LYS A 2 -3.98 0.95 4.03
CA LYS A 2 -4.78 -0.08 4.73
C LYS A 2 -4.94 -1.33 3.85
N ARG A 3 -4.96 -2.52 4.46
CA ARG A 3 -5.31 -3.80 3.81
C ARG A 3 -6.59 -3.64 2.99
N ARG A 4 -6.59 -4.13 1.75
CA ARG A 4 -7.76 -4.13 0.84
C ARG A 4 -8.22 -5.55 0.61
N LEU A 5 -9.52 -5.75 0.42
CA LEU A 5 -10.12 -7.04 0.09
C LEU A 5 -10.71 -6.93 -1.31
N TYR A 6 -10.21 -7.71 -2.26
CA TYR A 6 -10.77 -7.77 -3.62
C TYR A 6 -11.59 -9.04 -3.80
N PRO A 7 -12.77 -8.96 -4.43
CA PRO A 7 -13.53 -10.15 -4.72
C PRO A 7 -12.86 -10.95 -5.85
N ALA A 8 -13.05 -12.25 -5.81
CA ALA A 8 -12.66 -13.18 -6.85
C ALA A 8 -13.84 -14.09 -7.18
N VAL A 9 -13.92 -14.50 -8.43
CA VAL A 9 -14.88 -15.49 -8.92
C VAL A 9 -14.13 -16.78 -9.18
N LEU A 10 -14.59 -17.87 -8.58
CA LEU A 10 -14.12 -19.22 -8.85
C LEU A 10 -15.08 -19.88 -9.83
N GLU A 11 -14.54 -20.42 -10.93
CA GLU A 11 -15.29 -21.10 -11.97
C GLU A 11 -14.79 -22.54 -12.18
N ARG A 12 -15.72 -23.42 -12.56
CA ARG A 12 -15.40 -24.79 -12.98
C ARG A 12 -15.04 -24.78 -14.46
N GLY A 13 -13.90 -25.39 -14.76
CA GLY A 13 -13.41 -25.61 -16.10
C GLY A 13 -13.60 -27.05 -16.58
N PRO A 14 -13.31 -27.33 -17.86
CA PRO A 14 -13.33 -28.67 -18.41
C PRO A 14 -12.40 -29.62 -17.66
N ARG A 15 -12.76 -30.92 -17.63
CA ARG A 15 -11.96 -31.99 -16.99
C ARG A 15 -11.74 -31.77 -15.48
N GLY A 16 -12.67 -31.10 -14.81
CA GLY A 16 -12.63 -30.88 -13.36
C GLY A 16 -11.61 -29.84 -12.90
N ALA A 17 -11.05 -29.06 -13.82
CA ALA A 17 -10.18 -27.94 -13.48
C ALA A 17 -10.98 -26.80 -12.82
N PHE A 18 -10.28 -25.93 -12.11
CA PHE A 18 -10.83 -24.70 -11.53
C PHE A 18 -10.06 -23.50 -12.05
N GLY A 19 -10.78 -22.42 -12.34
CA GLY A 19 -10.23 -21.12 -12.69
C GLY A 19 -10.68 -20.07 -11.69
N ALA A 20 -9.84 -19.10 -11.38
CA ALA A 20 -10.18 -17.95 -10.56
C ALA A 20 -9.78 -16.66 -11.29
N TRP A 21 -10.63 -15.64 -11.20
CA TRP A 21 -10.38 -14.34 -11.80
C TRP A 21 -10.94 -13.20 -10.94
N PHE A 22 -10.41 -12.00 -11.14
CA PHE A 22 -10.75 -10.81 -10.35
C PHE A 22 -11.40 -9.76 -11.25
N PRO A 23 -12.62 -9.25 -10.95
CA PRO A 23 -13.25 -8.20 -11.75
C PRO A 23 -12.44 -6.90 -11.78
N ASP A 24 -11.74 -6.60 -10.68
CA ASP A 24 -10.92 -5.38 -10.54
C ASP A 24 -9.52 -5.53 -11.14
N PHE A 25 -9.10 -6.77 -11.43
CA PHE A 25 -7.83 -7.10 -12.09
C PHE A 25 -8.07 -8.09 -13.23
N PRO A 26 -8.60 -7.64 -14.39
CA PRO A 26 -9.02 -8.54 -15.46
C PRO A 26 -7.89 -9.41 -16.05
N ASP A 27 -6.65 -8.94 -15.97
CA ASP A 27 -5.46 -9.68 -16.42
C ASP A 27 -4.94 -10.68 -15.36
N CYS A 28 -5.50 -10.66 -14.16
CA CYS A 28 -5.11 -11.53 -13.05
C CYS A 28 -6.03 -12.74 -13.01
N VAL A 29 -5.51 -13.87 -13.51
CA VAL A 29 -6.21 -15.15 -13.52
C VAL A 29 -5.32 -16.26 -12.96
N ALA A 30 -5.93 -17.22 -12.28
CA ALA A 30 -5.26 -18.37 -11.72
C ALA A 30 -6.04 -19.65 -12.05
N GLY A 31 -5.33 -20.79 -12.15
CA GLY A 31 -5.95 -22.08 -12.42
C GLY A 31 -5.33 -23.19 -11.58
N GLY A 32 -6.16 -24.15 -11.18
CA GLY A 32 -5.80 -25.29 -10.34
C GLY A 32 -6.55 -26.57 -10.72
N LYS A 33 -6.03 -27.72 -10.28
CA LYS A 33 -6.69 -29.02 -10.43
C LYS A 33 -7.70 -29.28 -9.32
N SER A 34 -7.66 -28.48 -8.25
CA SER A 34 -8.63 -28.45 -7.16
C SER A 34 -9.07 -27.01 -6.88
N GLN A 35 -10.17 -26.87 -6.15
CA GLN A 35 -10.64 -25.58 -5.66
C GLN A 35 -9.59 -24.90 -4.78
N GLU A 36 -8.96 -25.65 -3.87
CA GLU A 36 -7.92 -25.14 -2.97
C GLU A 36 -6.70 -24.63 -3.74
N GLU A 37 -6.18 -25.41 -4.69
CA GLU A 37 -5.02 -25.01 -5.50
C GLU A 37 -5.32 -23.76 -6.34
N ALA A 38 -6.53 -23.65 -6.90
CA ALA A 38 -6.93 -22.47 -7.66
C ALA A 38 -7.01 -21.21 -6.78
N ILE A 39 -7.53 -21.34 -5.55
CA ILE A 39 -7.60 -20.24 -4.59
C ILE A 39 -6.20 -19.80 -4.15
N GLU A 40 -5.34 -20.73 -3.73
CA GLU A 40 -3.95 -20.41 -3.32
C GLU A 40 -3.19 -19.66 -4.42
N ARG A 41 -3.31 -20.13 -5.67
CA ARG A 41 -2.69 -19.48 -6.82
C ARG A 41 -3.32 -18.12 -7.12
N ALA A 42 -4.62 -17.94 -6.89
CA ALA A 42 -5.29 -16.65 -7.07
C ALA A 42 -4.77 -15.61 -6.07
N GLU A 43 -4.52 -16.01 -4.81
CA GLU A 43 -3.93 -15.12 -3.80
C GLU A 43 -2.53 -14.65 -4.23
N GLN A 44 -1.69 -15.58 -4.70
CA GLN A 44 -0.35 -15.26 -5.20
C GLN A 44 -0.39 -14.36 -6.44
N ALA A 45 -1.28 -14.68 -7.39
CA ALA A 45 -1.43 -13.90 -8.63
C ALA A 45 -1.88 -12.46 -8.33
N LEU A 46 -2.83 -12.28 -7.40
CA LEU A 46 -3.31 -10.95 -7.02
C LEU A 46 -2.21 -10.15 -6.33
N ALA A 47 -1.44 -10.76 -5.41
CA ALA A 47 -0.32 -10.09 -4.76
C ALA A 47 0.69 -9.57 -5.78
N GLN A 48 1.07 -10.40 -6.75
CA GLN A 48 1.98 -9.99 -7.84
C GLN A 48 1.39 -8.89 -8.72
N ALA A 49 0.10 -8.96 -9.04
CA ALA A 49 -0.57 -7.93 -9.83
C ALA A 49 -0.57 -6.57 -9.09
N VAL A 50 -0.84 -6.58 -7.78
CA VAL A 50 -0.81 -5.39 -6.92
C VAL A 50 0.59 -4.79 -6.87
N ASP A 51 1.62 -5.61 -6.62
CA ASP A 51 3.01 -5.15 -6.58
C ASP A 51 3.41 -4.50 -7.91
N GLY A 52 3.10 -5.15 -9.05
CA GLY A 52 3.39 -4.61 -10.37
C GLY A 52 2.68 -3.28 -10.65
N TRP A 53 1.45 -3.10 -10.18
CA TRP A 53 0.74 -1.81 -10.30
C TRP A 53 1.40 -0.72 -9.45
N VAL A 54 1.79 -1.04 -8.21
CA VAL A 54 2.45 -0.07 -7.33
C VAL A 54 3.82 0.33 -7.87
N GLU A 55 4.62 -0.62 -8.36
CA GLU A 55 5.91 -0.34 -9.01
C GLU A 55 5.78 0.60 -10.20
N GLN A 56 4.68 0.50 -10.95
CA GLN A 56 4.35 1.39 -12.07
C GLN A 56 3.75 2.73 -11.64
N GLY A 57 3.59 2.98 -10.34
CA GLY A 57 2.95 4.19 -9.80
C GLY A 57 1.45 4.29 -10.10
N ARG A 58 0.80 3.16 -10.44
CA ARG A 58 -0.63 3.10 -10.70
C ARG A 58 -1.40 3.05 -9.38
N ALA A 59 -2.51 3.77 -9.31
CA ALA A 59 -3.43 3.63 -8.19
C ALA A 59 -4.12 2.26 -8.25
N LEU A 60 -4.21 1.58 -7.11
CA LEU A 60 -4.99 0.36 -7.00
C LEU A 60 -6.48 0.68 -7.15
N PRO A 61 -7.26 -0.17 -7.82
CA PRO A 61 -8.69 0.03 -8.00
C PRO A 61 -9.43 -0.02 -6.66
N GLU A 62 -10.64 0.55 -6.61
CA GLU A 62 -11.53 0.33 -5.47
C GLU A 62 -12.21 -1.04 -5.62
N PRO A 63 -12.22 -1.89 -4.58
CA PRO A 63 -12.81 -3.22 -4.67
C PRO A 63 -14.29 -3.19 -5.07
N THR A 64 -14.65 -3.98 -6.07
CA THR A 64 -16.04 -4.16 -6.45
C THR A 64 -16.78 -4.96 -5.38
N PRO A 65 -17.97 -4.53 -4.90
CA PRO A 65 -18.81 -5.36 -4.04
C PRO A 65 -19.22 -6.66 -4.73
N ILE A 66 -19.22 -7.80 -4.03
CA ILE A 66 -19.57 -9.12 -4.60
C ILE A 66 -20.94 -9.07 -5.29
N GLU A 67 -21.91 -8.36 -4.72
CA GLU A 67 -23.27 -8.26 -5.22
C GLU A 67 -23.38 -7.55 -6.58
N ARG A 68 -22.32 -6.85 -7.00
CA ARG A 68 -22.25 -6.13 -8.29
C ARG A 68 -21.51 -6.91 -9.37
N ILE A 69 -20.95 -8.07 -9.04
CA ILE A 69 -20.20 -8.87 -10.00
C ILE A 69 -21.22 -9.61 -10.88
N VAL A 70 -21.10 -9.40 -12.19
CA VAL A 70 -21.89 -10.12 -13.18
C VAL A 70 -20.93 -11.02 -13.97
N PRO A 71 -20.93 -12.33 -13.70
CA PRO A 71 -20.13 -13.28 -14.46
C PRO A 71 -20.54 -13.28 -15.94
N PRO A 72 -19.60 -13.50 -16.86
CA PRO A 72 -19.90 -13.68 -18.28
C PRO A 72 -20.98 -14.75 -18.53
N LYS A 73 -21.74 -14.59 -19.61
CA LYS A 73 -22.77 -15.57 -19.99
C LYS A 73 -22.12 -16.93 -20.29
N GLY A 74 -22.55 -17.97 -19.60
CA GLY A 74 -22.01 -19.33 -19.73
C GLY A 74 -20.92 -19.69 -18.72
N SER A 75 -20.57 -18.78 -17.80
CA SER A 75 -19.70 -19.10 -16.66
C SER A 75 -20.35 -20.15 -15.75
N ASP A 76 -19.60 -21.20 -15.41
CA ASP A 76 -19.95 -22.18 -14.38
C ASP A 76 -19.34 -21.75 -13.04
N VAL A 77 -19.98 -20.78 -12.37
CA VAL A 77 -19.46 -20.20 -11.12
C VAL A 77 -19.62 -21.20 -9.98
N ALA A 78 -18.49 -21.60 -9.40
CA ALA A 78 -18.43 -22.44 -8.22
C ALA A 78 -18.62 -21.63 -6.93
N ALA A 79 -18.01 -20.45 -6.83
CA ALA A 79 -18.04 -19.61 -5.64
C ALA A 79 -17.58 -18.17 -5.92
N PHE A 80 -17.95 -17.28 -4.99
CA PHE A 80 -17.30 -15.97 -4.82
C PHE A 80 -16.49 -16.00 -3.53
N PHE A 81 -15.31 -15.38 -3.53
CA PHE A 81 -14.46 -15.29 -2.33
C PHE A 81 -13.72 -13.95 -2.29
N MET A 82 -13.21 -13.59 -1.11
CA MET A 82 -12.46 -12.34 -0.91
C MET A 82 -10.99 -12.66 -0.70
N VAL A 83 -10.12 -11.99 -1.46
CA VAL A 83 -8.68 -12.08 -1.29
C VAL A 83 -8.17 -10.78 -0.70
N GLY A 84 -7.47 -10.89 0.43
CA GLY A 84 -6.86 -9.75 1.10
C GLY A 84 -5.46 -9.48 0.59
N VAL A 85 -5.19 -8.22 0.26
CA VAL A 85 -3.85 -7.75 -0.11
C VAL A 85 -3.44 -6.61 0.80
N ASP A 86 -2.19 -6.70 1.23
CA ASP A 86 -1.50 -5.62 1.93
C ASP A 86 -0.70 -4.85 0.88
N PRO A 87 -1.22 -3.72 0.36
CA PRO A 87 -0.49 -2.93 -0.62
C PRO A 87 0.88 -2.54 -0.06
N PRO A 88 1.97 -2.67 -0.84
CA PRO A 88 3.29 -2.30 -0.38
C PRO A 88 3.29 -0.85 0.11
N ASP A 89 3.96 -0.61 1.23
CA ASP A 89 4.11 0.73 1.79
C ASP A 89 5.23 1.46 1.03
N PRO A 90 4.90 2.38 0.11
CA PRO A 90 5.91 2.92 -0.78
C PRO A 90 6.89 3.79 0.01
N SER A 91 8.18 3.61 -0.26
CA SER A 91 9.22 4.48 0.31
C SER A 91 9.26 5.82 -0.44
N GLU A 92 9.10 6.93 0.28
CA GLU A 92 9.27 8.28 -0.28
C GLU A 92 10.66 8.84 0.04
N ARG A 93 11.37 9.38 -0.95
CA ARG A 93 12.66 10.04 -0.73
C ARG A 93 12.46 11.44 -0.14
N VAL A 94 12.81 11.60 1.12
CA VAL A 94 12.71 12.88 1.84
C VAL A 94 14.08 13.56 1.93
N ASN A 95 14.15 14.86 1.64
CA ASN A 95 15.35 15.67 1.84
C ASN A 95 15.27 16.38 3.21
N VAL A 96 16.26 16.16 4.08
CA VAL A 96 16.31 16.75 5.42
C VAL A 96 17.64 17.48 5.66
N TYR A 97 17.60 18.54 6.46
CA TYR A 97 18.79 19.28 6.89
C TYR A 97 19.16 18.90 8.31
N LEU A 98 20.36 18.34 8.49
CA LEU A 98 20.87 17.90 9.80
C LEU A 98 22.34 18.36 9.98
N PRO A 99 22.80 18.59 11.23
CA PRO A 99 24.21 18.83 11.49
C PRO A 99 25.09 17.71 10.95
N LYS A 100 26.23 18.07 10.32
CA LYS A 100 27.19 17.08 9.80
C LYS A 100 27.64 16.08 10.88
N SER A 101 27.92 16.57 12.08
CA SER A 101 28.32 15.72 13.22
C SER A 101 27.24 14.72 13.65
N LEU A 102 25.96 15.07 13.51
CA LEU A 102 24.86 14.15 13.78
C LEU A 102 24.75 13.08 12.70
N ILE A 103 24.87 13.47 11.42
CA ILE A 103 24.87 12.53 10.29
C ILE A 103 25.99 11.50 10.47
N THR A 104 27.22 11.92 10.81
CA THR A 104 28.34 11.00 11.06
C THR A 104 28.04 10.00 12.19
N ARG A 105 27.43 10.45 13.29
CA ARG A 105 27.05 9.57 14.40
C ARG A 105 25.97 8.57 14.00
N ILE A 106 24.99 9.01 13.22
CA ILE A 106 23.92 8.16 12.67
C ILE A 106 24.52 7.08 11.77
N ASP A 107 25.37 7.45 10.83
CA ASP A 107 25.98 6.51 9.87
C ASP A 107 26.81 5.44 10.58
N LYS A 108 27.64 5.86 11.56
CA LYS A 108 28.43 4.92 12.37
C LYS A 108 27.51 3.92 13.08
N ARG A 109 26.44 4.40 13.72
CA ARG A 109 25.54 3.54 14.47
C ARG A 109 24.72 2.63 13.55
N ALA A 110 24.29 3.12 12.39
CA ALA A 110 23.61 2.33 11.38
C ALA A 110 24.50 1.18 10.91
N ALA A 111 25.78 1.46 10.60
CA ALA A 111 26.76 0.45 10.20
C ALA A 111 27.01 -0.60 11.29
N GLU A 112 27.15 -0.19 12.57
CA GLU A 112 27.28 -1.11 13.71
C GLU A 112 26.09 -2.08 13.84
N LEU A 113 24.90 -1.66 13.40
CA LEU A 113 23.67 -2.46 13.43
C LEU A 113 23.39 -3.20 12.12
N GLY A 114 24.28 -3.12 11.12
CA GLY A 114 24.05 -3.69 9.79
C GLY A 114 22.92 -3.01 9.01
N MET A 115 22.57 -1.77 9.36
CA MET A 115 21.49 -1.00 8.76
C MET A 115 22.02 0.04 7.78
N SER A 116 21.20 0.36 6.77
CA SER A 116 21.41 1.57 5.97
C SER A 116 21.04 2.82 6.78
N ARG A 117 21.50 4.00 6.33
CA ARG A 117 21.11 5.29 6.94
C ARG A 117 19.58 5.43 7.02
N SER A 118 18.87 5.19 5.93
CA SER A 118 17.39 5.30 5.88
C SER A 118 16.71 4.29 6.80
N SER A 119 17.21 3.05 6.87
CA SER A 119 16.69 2.04 7.80
C SER A 119 16.84 2.48 9.25
N PHE A 120 18.00 3.05 9.62
CA PHE A 120 18.20 3.58 10.96
C PHE A 120 17.28 4.78 11.27
N PHE A 121 17.06 5.68 10.31
CA PHE A 121 16.09 6.78 10.46
C PHE A 121 14.67 6.26 10.68
N GLY A 122 14.23 5.28 9.88
CA GLY A 122 12.92 4.65 10.04
C GLY A 122 12.77 4.03 11.43
N PHE A 123 13.72 3.18 11.82
CA PHE A 123 13.77 2.54 13.15
C PHE A 123 13.69 3.57 14.30
N ALA A 124 14.55 4.58 14.27
CA ALA A 124 14.58 5.61 15.33
C ALA A 124 13.30 6.45 15.36
N SER A 125 12.69 6.72 14.21
CA SER A 125 11.42 7.45 14.13
C SER A 125 10.26 6.64 14.69
N SER A 126 10.16 5.35 14.37
CA SER A 126 9.12 4.47 14.92
C SER A 126 9.19 4.40 16.45
N LEU A 127 10.39 4.21 17.00
CA LEU A 127 10.60 4.22 18.46
C LEU A 127 10.14 5.53 19.11
N ALA A 128 10.40 6.67 18.48
CA ALA A 128 9.97 7.96 18.99
C ALA A 128 8.43 8.14 18.90
N LEU A 129 7.79 7.67 17.83
CA LEU A 129 6.34 7.73 17.65
C LEU A 129 5.59 6.83 18.64
N GLU A 130 6.17 5.68 18.98
CA GLU A 130 5.57 4.68 19.86
C GLU A 130 5.92 4.90 21.35
N TRP A 131 6.74 5.90 21.67
CA TRP A 131 7.23 6.13 23.04
C TRP A 131 6.08 6.44 24.02
N PRO A 132 5.76 5.53 24.97
CA PRO A 132 4.57 5.67 25.81
C PRO A 132 4.73 6.67 26.96
N GLY A 133 5.96 7.06 27.29
CA GLY A 133 6.28 7.90 28.46
C GLY A 133 6.08 9.41 28.27
N GLY A 134 5.52 9.85 27.15
CA GLY A 134 5.48 11.26 26.76
C GLY A 134 6.87 11.83 26.47
N TYR A 135 6.92 12.94 25.73
CA TYR A 135 8.18 13.64 25.48
C TYR A 135 8.59 14.45 26.72
N PRO A 136 9.87 14.46 27.11
CA PRO A 136 10.33 15.32 28.20
C PRO A 136 9.92 16.77 27.94
N ARG A 137 9.31 17.41 28.94
CA ARG A 137 8.92 18.83 28.87
C ARG A 137 10.15 19.67 28.54
N GLY A 138 10.18 20.28 27.34
CA GLY A 138 11.26 21.17 26.89
C GLY A 138 11.89 20.85 25.52
N ALA A 139 11.47 19.82 24.80
CA ALA A 139 12.06 19.50 23.49
C ALA A 139 11.04 19.42 22.34
N PRO A 140 10.66 20.57 21.78
CA PRO A 140 10.71 20.74 20.34
C PRO A 140 11.89 21.66 20.04
N ILE A 141 12.94 21.11 19.43
CA ILE A 141 13.98 21.94 18.81
C ILE A 141 13.24 22.88 17.85
N ALA A 142 13.32 24.18 18.09
CA ALA A 142 12.69 25.16 17.21
C ALA A 142 13.12 24.85 15.76
N PRO A 143 12.19 24.80 14.79
CA PRO A 143 12.52 24.47 13.42
C PRO A 143 13.65 25.39 12.94
N ARG A 144 14.77 24.80 12.55
CA ARG A 144 15.90 25.55 11.99
C ARG A 144 15.42 26.11 10.64
N SER A 145 15.07 27.40 10.59
CA SER A 145 14.45 28.16 9.47
C SER A 145 15.00 27.77 8.07
N LYS A 146 14.23 27.69 6.97
CA LYS A 146 13.43 28.74 6.30
C LYS A 146 12.31 28.16 5.40
N VAL A 147 11.62 27.10 5.81
CA VAL A 147 10.50 26.54 5.02
C VAL A 147 9.19 26.89 5.70
N HIS A 148 8.61 28.03 5.32
CA HIS A 148 7.16 28.14 5.37
C HIS A 148 6.59 27.05 4.47
N LYS A 149 5.63 26.30 5.00
CA LYS A 149 4.97 25.12 4.41
C LYS A 149 5.68 23.79 4.70
N THR A 150 5.66 23.41 5.98
CA THR A 150 5.15 22.08 6.31
C THR A 150 3.96 21.79 5.40
N GLY A 151 3.89 20.60 4.82
CA GLY A 151 2.72 20.09 4.10
C GLY A 151 1.50 20.02 5.00
N ALA A 152 1.00 21.17 5.46
CA ALA A 152 -0.37 21.37 5.84
C ALA A 152 -1.16 20.93 4.62
N LEU A 153 -1.77 19.76 4.76
CA LEU A 153 -3.01 19.34 4.13
C LEU A 153 -3.29 20.12 2.85
N ARG A 154 -3.18 19.47 1.68
CA ARG A 154 -3.87 19.91 0.46
C ARG A 154 -5.36 20.04 0.81
N ALA A 155 -5.74 21.17 1.39
CA ALA A 155 -7.11 21.58 1.55
C ALA A 155 -7.61 21.80 0.13
N GLU A 156 -8.62 21.03 -0.25
CA GLU A 156 -9.35 21.20 -1.50
C GLU A 156 -9.65 22.68 -1.71
N LYS A 157 -9.20 23.22 -2.84
CA LYS A 157 -9.61 24.54 -3.29
C LYS A 157 -11.12 24.48 -3.56
N ARG A 158 -11.94 24.99 -2.63
CA ARG A 158 -13.32 25.37 -2.94
C ARG A 158 -13.29 26.41 -4.07
N PRO A 159 -14.06 26.24 -5.16
CA PRO A 159 -14.10 27.22 -6.23
C PRO A 159 -14.79 28.49 -5.73
N GLY A 160 -14.06 29.61 -5.74
CA GLY A 160 -14.59 30.92 -5.39
C GLY A 160 -15.62 31.40 -6.42
N LYS A 161 -16.79 31.81 -5.93
CA LYS A 161 -17.80 32.57 -6.68
C LYS A 161 -17.14 33.80 -7.32
N LYS A 162 -17.20 33.92 -8.65
CA LYS A 162 -16.97 35.19 -9.35
C LYS A 162 -18.12 36.16 -9.04
N PRO A 163 -17.86 37.44 -8.73
CA PRO A 163 -18.91 38.44 -8.70
C PRO A 163 -19.33 38.74 -10.15
N VAL A 164 -20.63 38.65 -10.40
CA VAL A 164 -21.26 39.12 -11.64
C VAL A 164 -21.25 40.64 -11.61
N ARG A 165 -20.74 41.24 -12.69
CA ARG A 165 -20.86 42.67 -12.99
C ARG A 165 -22.20 42.95 -13.65
#